data_AF-A0A3L7VHA1-F1
#
_entry.id   AF-A0A3L7VHA1-F1
#
_cell.length_a   1.000
_cell.length_b   1.000
_cell.length_c   1.000
_cell.angle_alpha   90.00
_cell.angle_beta   90.00
_cell.angle_gamma   90.00
#
_symmetry.space_group_name_H-M   'P 1'
#
loop_
_entity.id
_entity.type
_entity.pdbx_description
1 polymer ?
#
loop_
_entity_poly.entity_id
_entity_poly.type
_entity_poly.pdbx_seq_one_letter_code
_entity_poly.pdbx_strand_id
1 'polypeptide(L)'
;MLAQEGCMVHATIAKLFQSLGSDAQPPNETQPALIRPVPLARLLASVPLVQVFLPCLTPSKAIAWLGLVYKWPRSDTPGETVDEPLAALLVLSGGQGGFLFVNADDPVPRQRFSLAHELGHFLLHSEHIRAEFGQGRILALEYSAPNQKPDANYLARERQANRFSAELLMPEGTVRAIFARAFPQGVDPKTTKLHLDRLHRVGWFLAQKLLVSPEAFHYRWSSLNLVPQFYSKKRPEVWP
;
A
#
# COMPACT_ATOMS: atom_id res chain seq x y z
N MET A 1 20.79 4.72 -4.48
CA MET A 1 19.70 4.42 -3.53
C MET A 1 18.31 4.41 -4.17
N LEU A 2 17.69 5.54 -4.51
CA LEU A 2 16.28 5.58 -4.99
C LEU A 2 15.97 4.73 -6.24
N ALA A 3 16.95 4.58 -7.15
CA ALA A 3 16.84 3.73 -8.34
C ALA A 3 16.95 2.22 -8.00
N GLN A 4 17.78 1.86 -7.04
CA GLN A 4 17.92 0.47 -6.57
C GLN A 4 16.69 0.01 -5.78
N GLU A 5 16.13 0.89 -4.94
CA GLU A 5 14.88 0.62 -4.20
C GLU A 5 13.69 0.43 -5.15
N GLY A 6 13.63 1.23 -6.22
CA GLY A 6 12.62 1.08 -7.27
C GLY A 6 12.70 -0.25 -8.00
N CYS A 7 13.92 -0.68 -8.34
CA CYS A 7 14.16 -1.98 -8.97
C CYS A 7 13.70 -3.15 -8.08
N MET A 8 13.95 -3.06 -6.78
CA MET A 8 13.52 -4.09 -5.81
C MET A 8 11.99 -4.17 -5.68
N VAL A 9 11.30 -3.03 -5.54
CA VAL A 9 9.83 -2.98 -5.48
C VAL A 9 9.23 -3.58 -6.75
N HIS A 10 9.71 -3.14 -7.91
CA HIS A 10 9.24 -3.63 -9.21
C HIS A 10 9.43 -5.13 -9.36
N ALA A 11 10.62 -5.65 -9.05
CA ALA A 11 10.92 -7.07 -9.11
C ALA A 11 10.04 -7.90 -8.15
N THR A 12 9.72 -7.35 -6.98
CA THR A 12 8.85 -8.01 -5.99
C THR A 12 7.41 -8.11 -6.51
N ILE A 13 6.88 -7.03 -7.09
CA ILE A 13 5.56 -7.01 -7.72
C ILE A 13 5.51 -8.02 -8.88
N ALA A 14 6.53 -8.04 -9.74
CA ALA A 14 6.60 -8.98 -10.85
C ALA A 14 6.56 -10.44 -10.38
N LYS A 15 7.32 -10.79 -9.33
CA LYS A 15 7.29 -12.13 -8.72
C LYS A 15 5.91 -12.48 -8.14
N LEU A 16 5.25 -11.52 -7.50
CA LEU A 16 3.91 -11.70 -6.95
C LEU A 16 2.85 -11.96 -8.04
N PHE A 17 2.97 -11.34 -9.22
CA PHE A 17 2.10 -11.67 -10.35
C PHE A 17 2.44 -13.04 -10.96
N GLN A 18 3.73 -13.40 -11.04
CA GLN A 18 4.15 -14.71 -11.54
C GLN A 18 3.61 -15.87 -10.67
N SER A 19 3.51 -15.70 -9.35
CA SER A 19 2.97 -16.74 -8.45
C SER A 19 1.48 -17.03 -8.66
N LEU A 20 0.74 -16.12 -9.31
CA LEU A 20 -0.68 -16.31 -9.64
C LEU A 20 -0.91 -17.11 -10.94
N GLY A 21 0.15 -17.49 -11.65
CA GLY A 21 0.07 -18.20 -12.94
C GLY A 21 -0.11 -17.27 -14.15
N SER A 22 -0.10 -17.85 -15.35
CA SER A 22 -0.06 -17.16 -16.64
C SER A 22 -1.25 -16.22 -16.93
N ASP A 23 -2.37 -16.38 -16.22
CA ASP A 23 -3.58 -15.58 -16.39
C ASP A 23 -3.57 -14.28 -15.55
N ALA A 24 -2.57 -14.08 -14.69
CA ALA A 24 -2.44 -12.91 -13.85
C ALA A 24 -1.31 -12.01 -14.35
N GLN A 25 -1.65 -11.08 -15.22
CA GLN A 25 -0.76 -9.98 -15.58
C GLN A 25 -1.05 -8.77 -14.69
N PRO A 26 -0.03 -7.92 -14.39
CA PRO A 26 -0.31 -6.60 -13.85
C PRO A 26 -1.33 -5.92 -14.74
N PRO A 27 -2.31 -5.19 -14.19
CA PRO A 27 -3.35 -4.60 -15.01
C PRO A 27 -2.69 -3.72 -16.07
N ASN A 28 -2.81 -4.19 -17.31
CA ASN A 28 -2.88 -3.42 -18.54
C ASN A 28 -1.63 -2.76 -19.13
N GLU A 29 -0.47 -3.43 -19.06
CA GLU A 29 0.71 -2.98 -19.82
C GLU A 29 0.54 -3.19 -21.35
N THR A 30 -0.29 -4.14 -21.78
CA THR A 30 -0.44 -4.54 -23.18
C THR A 30 -1.77 -4.12 -23.84
N GLN A 31 -2.83 -3.78 -23.09
CA GLN A 31 -4.17 -3.46 -23.65
C GLN A 31 -4.86 -2.23 -23.00
N PRO A 32 -4.26 -1.03 -23.04
CA PRO A 32 -4.67 0.17 -22.28
C PRO A 32 -6.15 0.63 -22.38
N ALA A 33 -6.96 0.04 -23.26
CA ALA A 33 -8.41 0.24 -23.35
C ALA A 33 -9.23 -0.31 -22.16
N LEU A 34 -8.75 -1.34 -21.44
CA LEU A 34 -9.46 -1.99 -20.33
C LEU A 34 -8.85 -1.65 -18.96
N ILE A 35 -8.98 -0.39 -18.51
CA ILE A 35 -8.54 0.01 -17.16
C ILE A 35 -9.40 -0.73 -16.13
N ARG A 36 -8.77 -1.63 -15.37
CA ARG A 36 -9.41 -2.40 -14.31
C ARG A 36 -8.58 -2.32 -13.02
N PRO A 37 -9.22 -2.33 -11.85
CA PRO A 37 -8.50 -2.43 -10.58
C PRO A 37 -7.68 -3.71 -10.52
N VAL A 38 -6.53 -3.62 -9.87
CA VAL A 38 -5.69 -4.79 -9.54
C VAL A 38 -6.50 -5.80 -8.73
N PRO A 39 -6.42 -7.11 -9.06
CA PRO A 39 -7.12 -8.17 -8.33
C PRO A 39 -6.43 -8.46 -6.98
N LEU A 40 -6.39 -7.45 -6.09
CA LEU A 40 -5.66 -7.48 -4.83
C LEU A 40 -6.03 -8.69 -3.94
N ALA A 41 -7.30 -9.08 -3.89
CA ALA A 41 -7.74 -10.25 -3.15
C ALA A 41 -7.08 -11.56 -3.66
N ARG A 42 -6.90 -11.71 -4.98
CA ARG A 42 -6.21 -12.88 -5.53
C ARG A 42 -4.73 -12.86 -5.17
N LEU A 43 -4.08 -11.70 -5.28
CA LEU A 43 -2.67 -11.52 -4.91
C LEU A 43 -2.45 -11.85 -3.43
N LEU A 44 -3.30 -11.32 -2.54
CA LEU A 44 -3.24 -11.62 -1.11
C LEU A 44 -3.48 -13.10 -0.81
N ALA A 45 -4.37 -13.77 -1.54
CA ALA A 45 -4.58 -15.22 -1.41
C ALA A 45 -3.40 -16.08 -1.89
N SER A 46 -2.44 -15.51 -2.62
CA SER A 46 -1.23 -16.20 -3.08
C SER A 46 -0.08 -16.17 -2.07
N VAL A 47 -0.24 -15.41 -0.99
CA VAL A 47 0.74 -15.31 0.09
C VAL A 47 0.13 -15.88 1.38
N PRO A 48 0.95 -16.34 2.34
CA PRO A 48 0.43 -16.94 3.58
C PRO A 48 -0.08 -15.89 4.58
N LEU A 49 -0.94 -14.98 4.13
CA LEU A 49 -1.58 -13.94 4.94
C LEU A 49 -3.10 -14.11 4.96
N VAL A 50 -3.65 -14.23 6.17
CA VAL A 50 -5.10 -14.21 6.39
C VAL A 50 -5.55 -12.77 6.53
N GLN A 51 -6.47 -12.33 5.69
CA GLN A 51 -7.05 -10.98 5.79
C GLN A 51 -8.22 -10.98 6.78
N VAL A 52 -8.24 -10.00 7.69
CA VAL A 52 -9.29 -9.85 8.71
C VAL A 52 -9.77 -8.41 8.70
N PHE A 53 -11.08 -8.22 8.53
CA PHE A 53 -11.70 -6.89 8.51
C PHE A 53 -12.39 -6.67 9.86
N LEU A 54 -11.91 -5.70 10.64
CA LEU A 54 -12.48 -5.37 11.96
C LEU A 54 -12.96 -3.91 11.99
N PRO A 55 -14.19 -3.63 12.45
CA PRO A 55 -14.66 -2.26 12.63
C PRO A 55 -13.93 -1.56 13.78
N CYS A 56 -13.62 -0.29 13.57
CA CYS A 56 -12.82 0.58 14.44
C CYS A 56 -11.59 -0.15 14.96
N LEU A 57 -10.79 -0.68 14.04
CA LEU A 57 -9.59 -1.48 14.32
C LEU A 57 -8.66 -0.74 15.30
N THR A 58 -8.22 -1.45 16.34
CA THR A 58 -7.16 -1.05 17.28
C THR A 58 -6.25 -2.26 17.55
N PRO A 59 -5.03 -2.07 18.07
CA PRO A 59 -4.18 -3.18 18.50
C PRO A 59 -4.91 -4.16 19.43
N SER A 60 -5.62 -3.66 20.44
CA SER A 60 -6.30 -4.52 21.43
C SER A 60 -7.44 -5.33 20.80
N LYS A 61 -8.17 -4.76 19.82
CA LYS A 61 -9.19 -5.52 19.09
C LYS A 61 -8.59 -6.63 18.23
N ALA A 62 -7.49 -6.38 17.54
CA ALA A 62 -6.79 -7.39 16.77
C ALA A 62 -6.28 -8.52 17.67
N ILE A 63 -5.64 -8.18 18.80
CA ILE A 63 -5.17 -9.14 19.80
C ILE A 63 -6.33 -9.95 20.40
N ALA A 64 -7.44 -9.29 20.76
CA ALA A 64 -8.63 -9.96 21.28
C ALA A 64 -9.22 -10.94 20.26
N TRP A 65 -9.27 -10.56 18.99
CA TRP A 65 -9.72 -11.43 17.91
C TRP A 65 -8.80 -12.66 17.74
N LEU A 66 -7.47 -12.47 17.77
CA LEU A 66 -6.50 -13.57 17.72
C LEU A 66 -6.65 -14.53 18.90
N GLY A 67 -6.86 -13.99 20.11
CA GLY A 67 -7.12 -14.79 21.30
C GLY A 67 -8.41 -15.61 21.19
N LEU A 68 -9.48 -15.02 20.64
CA LEU A 68 -10.77 -15.69 20.50
C LEU A 68 -10.77 -16.77 19.41
N VAL A 69 -10.24 -16.44 18.23
CA VAL A 69 -10.36 -17.28 17.02
C VAL A 69 -9.23 -18.29 16.92
N TYR A 70 -8.00 -17.91 17.30
CA TYR A 70 -6.80 -18.73 17.12
C TYR A 70 -6.21 -19.24 18.44
N LYS A 71 -6.87 -18.98 19.58
CA LYS A 71 -6.36 -19.32 20.92
C LYS A 71 -4.93 -18.83 21.15
N TRP A 72 -4.61 -17.67 20.57
CA TRP A 72 -3.26 -17.10 20.60
C TRP A 72 -2.81 -16.82 22.05
N PRO A 73 -1.60 -17.24 22.48
CA PRO A 73 -1.15 -17.05 23.85
C PRO A 73 -0.96 -15.57 24.22
N ARG A 74 -1.43 -15.17 25.41
CA ARG A 74 -1.20 -13.80 25.93
C ARG A 74 0.28 -13.48 26.20
N SER A 75 1.16 -14.48 26.29
CA SER A 75 2.61 -14.27 26.45
C SER A 75 3.28 -13.70 25.19
N ASP A 76 2.62 -13.82 24.04
CA ASP A 76 3.15 -13.48 22.72
C ASP A 76 2.61 -12.15 22.20
N THR A 77 1.80 -11.45 23.02
CA THR A 77 1.36 -10.09 22.73
C THR A 77 2.51 -9.11 22.92
N PRO A 78 2.62 -8.06 22.10
CA PRO A 78 3.60 -7.01 22.34
C PRO A 78 3.31 -6.39 23.73
N GLY A 79 4.32 -5.78 24.35
CA GLY A 79 4.13 -4.99 25.58
C GLY A 79 3.16 -3.81 25.35
N GLU A 80 2.98 -2.95 26.36
CA GLU A 80 2.02 -1.82 26.34
C GLU A 80 1.94 -1.13 24.96
N THR A 81 0.89 -1.46 24.20
CA THR A 81 0.55 -0.79 22.95
C THR A 81 -0.41 0.34 23.27
N VAL A 82 -0.17 1.54 22.75
CA VAL A 82 -1.20 2.58 22.74
C VAL A 82 -2.36 2.06 21.87
N ASP A 83 -3.55 1.95 22.47
CA ASP A 83 -4.73 1.36 21.82
C ASP A 83 -5.45 2.39 20.94
N GLU A 84 -4.73 2.96 19.99
CA GLU A 84 -5.25 3.96 19.05
C GLU A 84 -5.91 3.31 17.82
N PRO A 85 -6.85 4.01 17.16
CA PRO A 85 -7.42 3.55 15.90
C PRO A 85 -6.37 3.40 14.80
N LEU A 86 -6.40 2.28 14.10
CA LEU A 86 -5.51 1.97 12.97
C LEU A 86 -6.28 1.85 11.66
N ALA A 87 -5.57 2.07 10.54
CA ALA A 87 -6.09 1.76 9.21
C ALA A 87 -5.88 0.28 8.87
N ALA A 88 -4.72 -0.27 9.21
CA ALA A 88 -4.40 -1.68 9.09
C ALA A 88 -3.39 -2.12 10.16
N LEU A 89 -3.14 -3.42 10.25
CA LEU A 89 -2.13 -3.99 11.13
C LEU A 89 -1.68 -5.34 10.58
N LEU A 90 -0.41 -5.46 10.19
CA LEU A 90 0.22 -6.76 9.95
C LEU A 90 0.67 -7.37 11.27
N VAL A 91 0.36 -8.65 11.46
CA VAL A 91 0.83 -9.50 12.55
C VAL A 91 1.50 -10.73 11.96
N LEU A 92 2.80 -10.87 12.16
CA LEU A 92 3.53 -12.07 11.73
C LEU A 92 3.38 -13.18 12.77
N SER A 93 3.17 -14.41 12.30
CA SER A 93 3.19 -15.59 13.15
C SER A 93 4.60 -16.21 13.23
N GLY A 94 4.85 -17.10 14.18
CA GLY A 94 6.13 -17.82 14.28
C GLY A 94 6.49 -18.66 13.04
N GLY A 95 5.51 -19.09 12.24
CA GLY A 95 5.71 -19.73 10.93
C GLY A 95 5.81 -18.70 9.79
N GLN A 96 5.90 -19.12 8.51
CA GLN A 96 6.09 -18.20 7.36
C GLN A 96 4.87 -17.30 7.01
N GLY A 97 3.77 -17.38 7.76
CA GLY A 97 2.55 -16.62 7.52
C GLY A 97 2.20 -15.58 8.59
N GLY A 98 1.00 -15.02 8.47
CA GLY A 98 0.52 -14.01 9.41
C GLY A 98 -0.93 -13.59 9.14
N PHE A 99 -1.32 -12.50 9.80
CA PHE A 99 -2.63 -11.89 9.71
C PHE A 99 -2.48 -10.45 9.25
N LEU A 100 -3.33 -10.03 8.33
CA LEU A 100 -3.44 -8.64 7.89
C LEU A 100 -4.81 -8.13 8.32
N PHE A 101 -4.83 -7.36 9.39
CA PHE A 101 -6.02 -6.67 9.85
C PHE A 101 -6.20 -5.38 9.07
N VAL A 102 -7.43 -5.06 8.70
CA VAL A 102 -7.78 -3.79 8.07
C VAL A 102 -9.05 -3.25 8.70
N ASN A 103 -9.12 -1.93 8.84
CA ASN A 103 -10.28 -1.27 9.40
C ASN A 103 -11.47 -1.40 8.44
N ALA A 104 -12.50 -2.10 8.88
CA ALA A 104 -13.70 -2.36 8.08
C ALA A 104 -14.52 -1.09 7.83
N ASP A 105 -14.37 -0.06 8.66
CA ASP A 105 -15.10 1.21 8.56
C ASP A 105 -14.49 2.15 7.51
N ASP A 106 -13.26 1.88 7.06
CA ASP A 106 -12.61 2.68 6.03
C ASP A 106 -13.28 2.49 4.66
N PRO A 107 -13.31 3.53 3.81
CA PRO A 107 -13.83 3.38 2.46
C PRO A 107 -12.95 2.42 1.64
N VAL A 108 -13.55 1.66 0.72
CA VAL A 108 -12.86 0.63 -0.08
C VAL A 108 -11.52 1.07 -0.69
N PRO A 109 -11.36 2.29 -1.25
CA PRO A 109 -10.06 2.73 -1.75
C PRO A 109 -8.97 2.83 -0.68
N ARG A 110 -9.32 3.21 0.56
CA ARG A 110 -8.39 3.26 1.69
C ARG A 110 -8.04 1.86 2.16
N GLN A 111 -9.03 0.99 2.34
CA GLN A 111 -8.80 -0.43 2.66
C GLN A 111 -7.84 -1.09 1.66
N ARG A 112 -8.03 -0.85 0.36
CA ARG A 112 -7.15 -1.38 -0.71
C ARG A 112 -5.72 -0.88 -0.58
N PHE A 113 -5.53 0.40 -0.27
CA PHE A 113 -4.21 0.97 -0.08
C PHE A 113 -3.53 0.39 1.16
N SER A 114 -4.22 0.34 2.30
CA SER A 114 -3.68 -0.23 3.55
C SER A 114 -3.34 -1.72 3.39
N LEU A 115 -4.20 -2.50 2.73
CA LEU A 115 -3.91 -3.90 2.40
C LEU A 115 -2.66 -4.06 1.52
N ALA A 116 -2.50 -3.21 0.51
CA ALA A 116 -1.32 -3.23 -0.34
C ALA A 116 -0.05 -2.78 0.41
N HIS A 117 -0.20 -1.87 1.38
CA HIS A 117 0.87 -1.35 2.22
C HIS A 117 1.40 -2.44 3.15
N GLU A 118 0.52 -3.08 3.92
CA GLU A 118 0.91 -4.21 4.77
C GLU A 118 1.47 -5.38 3.95
N LEU A 119 0.94 -5.63 2.75
CA LEU A 119 1.53 -6.62 1.84
C LEU A 119 2.95 -6.24 1.43
N GLY A 120 3.22 -4.96 1.21
CA GLY A 120 4.56 -4.44 0.97
C GLY A 120 5.50 -4.71 2.14
N HIS A 121 5.05 -4.43 3.37
CA HIS A 121 5.81 -4.78 4.58
C HIS A 121 6.11 -6.28 4.67
N PHE A 122 5.11 -7.12 4.42
CA PHE A 122 5.29 -8.57 4.44
C PHE A 122 6.33 -9.03 3.41
N LEU A 123 6.24 -8.59 2.16
CA LEU A 123 7.11 -9.08 1.09
C LEU A 123 8.51 -8.49 1.12
N LEU A 124 8.67 -7.25 1.55
CA LEU A 124 9.95 -6.54 1.50
C LEU A 124 10.71 -6.60 2.83
N HIS A 125 10.02 -6.76 3.96
CA HIS A 125 10.62 -6.51 5.27
C HIS A 125 10.44 -7.66 6.29
N SER A 126 9.61 -8.67 6.01
CA SER A 126 9.24 -9.68 7.03
C SER A 126 10.43 -10.44 7.62
N GLU A 127 11.46 -10.76 6.85
CA GLU A 127 12.68 -11.43 7.35
C GLU A 127 13.43 -10.57 8.38
N HIS A 128 13.58 -9.27 8.08
CA HIS A 128 14.23 -8.34 8.99
C HIS A 128 13.42 -8.16 10.28
N ILE A 129 12.09 -8.05 10.15
CA ILE A 129 11.18 -7.96 11.29
C ILE A 129 11.26 -9.23 12.15
N ARG A 130 11.24 -10.42 11.53
CA ARG A 130 11.39 -11.69 12.26
C ARG A 130 12.71 -11.77 13.01
N ALA A 131 13.79 -11.28 12.41
CA ALA A 131 15.11 -11.25 13.03
C ALA A 131 15.21 -10.28 14.21
N GLU A 132 14.59 -9.10 14.12
CA GLU A 132 14.64 -8.09 15.18
C GLU A 132 13.82 -8.47 16.41
N PHE A 133 12.70 -9.17 16.24
CA PHE A 133 11.74 -9.37 17.32
C PHE A 133 11.52 -10.84 17.73
N GLY A 134 12.12 -11.80 17.01
CA GLY A 134 12.08 -13.23 17.32
C GLY A 134 10.86 -13.98 16.75
N GLN A 135 10.96 -15.31 16.69
CA GLN A 135 9.85 -16.18 16.25
C GLN A 135 8.73 -16.22 17.30
N GLY A 136 7.47 -16.10 16.86
CA GLY A 136 6.30 -16.34 17.71
C GLY A 136 5.73 -15.10 18.40
N ARG A 137 6.24 -13.90 18.15
CA ARG A 137 5.71 -12.65 18.73
C ARG A 137 4.80 -11.93 17.74
N ILE A 138 3.70 -11.37 18.25
CA ILE A 138 2.89 -10.41 17.50
C ILE A 138 3.78 -9.25 17.15
N LEU A 139 4.01 -9.09 15.85
CA LEU A 139 4.83 -8.03 15.30
C LEU A 139 3.92 -6.97 14.73
N ALA A 140 3.42 -6.09 15.59
CA ALA A 140 2.69 -4.90 15.17
C ALA A 140 3.68 -3.94 14.50
N LEU A 141 3.67 -3.88 13.16
CA LEU A 141 4.68 -3.13 12.41
C LEU A 141 4.54 -1.62 12.44
N GLU A 142 3.35 -1.12 12.76
CA GLU A 142 3.08 0.31 12.76
C GLU A 142 3.54 1.03 14.05
N TYR A 143 4.19 0.34 15.00
CA TYR A 143 4.49 0.99 16.28
C TYR A 143 5.90 1.55 16.36
N SER A 144 6.04 2.83 15.99
CA SER A 144 7.02 3.69 16.65
C SER A 144 6.55 3.95 18.08
N ALA A 145 7.38 3.66 19.08
CA ALA A 145 7.07 3.98 20.47
C ALA A 145 6.65 5.46 20.58
N PRO A 146 5.64 5.80 21.40
CA PRO A 146 4.87 7.05 21.28
C PRO A 146 5.69 8.29 21.66
N ASN A 147 6.95 8.12 22.09
CA ASN A 147 7.89 9.17 22.46
C ASN A 147 9.25 9.05 21.77
N GLN A 148 9.39 8.20 20.76
CA GLN A 148 10.64 8.01 20.04
C GLN A 148 10.47 8.48 18.60
N LYS A 149 11.34 9.39 18.14
CA LYS A 149 11.38 9.73 16.72
C LYS A 149 11.67 8.45 15.93
N PRO A 150 10.86 8.13 14.90
CA PRO A 150 11.14 6.99 14.06
C PRO A 150 12.55 7.12 13.48
N ASP A 151 13.30 6.04 13.55
CA ASP A 151 14.64 6.02 13.00
C ASP A 151 14.61 6.04 11.45
N ALA A 152 15.78 6.28 10.85
CA ALA A 152 15.89 6.36 9.40
C ALA A 152 15.53 5.06 8.68
N ASN A 153 15.69 3.90 9.32
CA ASN A 153 15.39 2.59 8.75
C ASN A 153 13.87 2.35 8.72
N TYR A 154 13.17 2.67 9.82
CA TYR A 154 11.72 2.67 9.88
C TYR A 154 11.15 3.56 8.76
N LEU A 155 11.58 4.82 8.68
CA LEU A 155 11.13 5.75 7.64
C LEU A 155 11.48 5.28 6.22
N ALA A 156 12.55 4.51 6.03
CA ALA A 156 12.86 3.90 4.75
C ALA A 156 11.87 2.78 4.40
N ARG A 157 11.54 1.89 5.36
CA ARG A 157 10.55 0.82 5.18
C ARG A 157 9.16 1.37 4.85
N GLU A 158 8.69 2.35 5.62
CA GLU A 158 7.40 3.03 5.35
C GLU A 158 7.32 3.62 3.93
N ARG A 159 8.41 4.27 3.49
CA ARG A 159 8.49 4.82 2.12
C ARG A 159 8.50 3.72 1.07
N GLN A 160 9.18 2.61 1.34
CA GLN A 160 9.21 1.45 0.44
C GLN A 160 7.85 0.76 0.34
N ALA A 161 7.14 0.57 1.45
CA ALA A 161 5.78 0.02 1.49
C ALA A 161 4.76 0.94 0.80
N ASN A 162 4.86 2.25 1.00
CA ASN A 162 4.05 3.23 0.26
C ASN A 162 4.32 3.20 -1.24
N ARG A 163 5.59 3.12 -1.64
CA ARG A 163 5.97 2.97 -3.05
C ARG A 163 5.44 1.68 -3.64
N PHE A 164 5.58 0.56 -2.92
CA PHE A 164 5.05 -0.74 -3.30
C PHE A 164 3.54 -0.67 -3.51
N SER A 165 2.79 -0.08 -2.57
CA SER A 165 1.34 0.09 -2.67
C SER A 165 0.91 0.87 -3.89
N ALA A 166 1.57 2.01 -4.12
CA ALA A 166 1.28 2.87 -5.24
C ALA A 166 1.63 2.19 -6.57
N GLU A 167 2.73 1.47 -6.65
CA GLU A 167 3.14 0.74 -7.86
C GLU A 167 2.28 -0.49 -8.14
N LEU A 168 1.93 -1.25 -7.09
CA LEU A 168 1.05 -2.41 -7.21
C LEU A 168 -0.33 -1.98 -7.69
N LEU A 169 -0.96 -1.01 -7.02
CA LEU A 169 -2.33 -0.56 -7.29
C LEU A 169 -2.44 0.26 -8.58
N MET A 170 -1.37 0.95 -8.96
CA MET A 170 -1.32 1.85 -10.12
C MET A 170 -0.03 1.62 -10.92
N PRO A 171 0.07 0.51 -11.68
CA PRO A 171 1.28 0.17 -12.44
C PRO A 171 1.73 1.29 -13.38
N GLU A 172 3.04 1.50 -13.50
CA GLU A 172 3.60 2.64 -14.25
C GLU A 172 3.15 2.65 -15.71
N GLY A 173 3.28 1.53 -16.43
CA GLY A 173 2.87 1.41 -17.82
C GLY A 173 1.41 1.82 -18.03
N THR A 174 0.54 1.38 -17.13
CA THR A 174 -0.89 1.70 -17.15
C THR A 174 -1.15 3.17 -16.88
N VAL A 175 -0.57 3.75 -15.82
CA VAL A 175 -0.73 5.18 -15.53
C VAL A 175 -0.21 6.04 -16.67
N ARG A 176 0.95 5.71 -17.26
CA ARG A 176 1.52 6.43 -18.42
C ARG A 176 0.64 6.32 -19.65
N ALA A 177 0.18 5.13 -20.01
CA ALA A 177 -0.67 4.93 -21.18
C ALA A 177 -2.01 5.68 -21.06
N ILE A 178 -2.61 5.64 -19.87
CA ILE A 178 -3.82 6.40 -19.56
C ILE A 178 -3.57 7.91 -19.65
N PHE A 179 -2.47 8.38 -19.05
CA PHE A 179 -2.10 9.79 -19.07
C PHE A 179 -1.89 10.30 -20.49
N ALA A 180 -1.13 9.56 -21.32
CA ALA A 180 -0.90 9.90 -22.73
C ALA A 180 -2.21 9.96 -23.53
N ARG A 181 -3.18 9.10 -23.24
CA ARG A 181 -4.51 9.15 -23.87
C ARG A 181 -5.33 10.37 -23.44
N ALA A 182 -5.25 10.77 -22.17
CA ALA A 182 -5.97 11.92 -21.65
C ALA A 182 -5.31 13.27 -22.04
N PHE A 183 -3.99 13.26 -22.20
CA PHE A 183 -3.13 14.41 -22.48
C PHE A 183 -2.14 14.09 -23.62
N PRO A 184 -2.61 13.94 -24.87
CA PRO A 184 -1.75 13.53 -25.99
C PRO A 184 -0.64 14.54 -26.32
N GLN A 185 -0.86 15.81 -25.99
CA GLN A 185 0.14 16.88 -26.15
C GLN A 185 0.92 17.17 -24.85
N GLY A 186 0.78 16.32 -23.84
CA GLY A 186 1.29 16.56 -22.50
C GLY A 186 0.53 17.65 -21.75
N VAL A 187 1.12 18.12 -20.64
CA VAL A 187 0.62 19.20 -19.80
C VAL A 187 1.61 20.34 -19.87
N ASP A 188 1.16 21.51 -20.33
CA ASP A 188 2.00 22.72 -20.37
C ASP A 188 2.38 23.15 -18.94
N PRO A 189 3.68 23.29 -18.62
CA PRO A 189 4.15 23.82 -17.33
C PRO A 189 3.64 25.23 -16.98
N LYS A 190 3.24 26.04 -17.97
CA LYS A 190 2.70 27.42 -17.79
C LYS A 190 1.19 27.43 -17.51
N THR A 191 0.71 26.37 -16.88
CA THR A 191 -0.68 25.92 -16.82
C THR A 191 -1.69 27.03 -16.49
N THR A 192 -2.61 27.32 -17.41
CA THR A 192 -3.82 28.14 -17.14
C THR A 192 -4.80 27.38 -16.26
N LYS A 193 -5.67 28.10 -15.51
CA LYS A 193 -6.70 27.52 -14.61
C LYS A 193 -7.51 26.37 -15.25
N LEU A 194 -7.82 26.47 -16.55
CA LEU A 194 -8.56 25.47 -17.31
C LEU A 194 -7.84 24.09 -17.36
N HIS A 195 -6.52 24.09 -17.47
CA HIS A 195 -5.73 22.86 -17.48
C HIS A 195 -5.68 22.20 -16.09
N LEU A 196 -5.67 22.98 -15.01
CA LEU A 196 -5.77 22.46 -13.64
C LEU A 196 -7.11 21.78 -13.39
N ASP A 197 -8.22 22.40 -13.83
CA ASP A 197 -9.55 21.81 -13.69
C ASP A 197 -9.67 20.50 -14.49
N ARG A 198 -9.07 20.45 -15.69
CA ARG A 198 -9.01 19.22 -16.49
C ARG A 198 -8.17 18.14 -15.81
N LEU A 199 -7.01 18.48 -15.25
CA LEU A 199 -6.18 17.56 -14.48
C LEU A 199 -6.96 17.00 -13.29
N HIS A 200 -7.63 17.85 -12.51
CA HIS A 200 -8.45 17.43 -11.37
C HIS A 200 -9.52 16.42 -11.79
N ARG A 201 -10.30 16.73 -12.85
CA ARG A 201 -11.36 15.83 -13.33
C ARG A 201 -10.83 14.49 -13.82
N VAL A 202 -9.74 14.51 -14.60
CA VAL A 202 -9.12 13.28 -15.12
C VAL A 202 -8.55 12.45 -13.97
N GLY A 203 -7.80 13.07 -13.05
CA GLY A 203 -7.25 12.36 -11.89
C GLY A 203 -8.32 11.70 -11.04
N TRP A 204 -9.42 12.41 -10.77
CA TRP A 204 -10.53 11.87 -10.00
C TRP A 204 -11.25 10.71 -10.70
N PHE A 205 -11.45 10.80 -12.02
CA PHE A 205 -12.03 9.72 -12.82
C PHE A 205 -11.13 8.47 -12.82
N LEU A 206 -9.82 8.65 -12.97
CA LEU A 206 -8.87 7.54 -13.00
C LEU A 206 -8.68 6.87 -11.64
N ALA A 207 -8.67 7.66 -10.57
CA ALA A 207 -8.66 7.15 -9.20
C ALA A 207 -9.83 6.18 -8.97
N GLN A 208 -11.05 6.54 -9.39
CA GLN A 208 -12.20 5.63 -9.34
C GLN A 208 -12.04 4.39 -10.20
N LYS A 209 -11.53 4.52 -11.44
CA LYS A 209 -11.34 3.37 -12.33
C LYS A 209 -10.35 2.34 -11.78
N LEU A 210 -9.37 2.78 -11.00
CA LEU A 210 -8.37 1.93 -10.36
C LEU A 210 -8.76 1.55 -8.92
N LEU A 211 -9.89 2.06 -8.41
CA LEU A 211 -10.35 1.93 -7.02
C LEU A 211 -9.28 2.35 -6.00
N VAL A 212 -8.72 3.55 -6.20
CA VAL A 212 -7.78 4.23 -5.28
C VAL A 212 -8.32 5.61 -4.92
N SER A 213 -7.80 6.22 -3.86
CA SER A 213 -8.18 7.60 -3.53
C SER A 213 -7.61 8.59 -4.56
N PRO A 214 -8.29 9.73 -4.80
CA PRO A 214 -7.75 10.81 -5.63
C PRO A 214 -6.36 11.24 -5.20
N GLU A 215 -6.10 11.23 -3.90
CA GLU A 215 -4.82 11.58 -3.31
C GLU A 215 -3.73 10.55 -3.59
N ALA A 216 -4.02 9.25 -3.48
CA ALA A 216 -3.06 8.20 -3.81
C ALA A 216 -2.73 8.23 -5.32
N PHE A 217 -3.74 8.43 -6.17
CA PHE A 217 -3.51 8.63 -7.61
C PHE A 217 -2.65 9.87 -7.89
N HIS A 218 -2.92 10.93 -7.14
CA HIS A 218 -2.16 12.16 -7.24
C HIS A 218 -0.69 12.00 -6.80
N TYR A 219 -0.44 11.24 -5.74
CA TYR A 219 0.93 10.87 -5.38
C TYR A 219 1.60 10.10 -6.54
N ARG A 220 0.89 9.13 -7.12
CA ARG A 220 1.44 8.25 -8.16
C ARG A 220 1.89 9.01 -9.41
N TRP A 221 1.03 9.80 -10.05
CA TRP A 221 1.44 10.47 -11.29
C TRP A 221 2.54 11.54 -11.08
N SER A 222 2.69 12.05 -9.85
CA SER A 222 3.71 13.03 -9.48
C SER A 222 5.03 12.30 -9.29
N SER A 223 5.02 11.14 -8.64
CA SER A 223 6.20 10.25 -8.55
C SER A 223 6.71 9.79 -9.92
N LEU A 224 5.83 9.73 -10.93
CA LEU A 224 6.15 9.40 -12.32
C LEU A 224 6.55 10.63 -13.18
N ASN A 225 6.59 11.83 -12.59
CA ASN A 225 6.85 13.10 -13.26
C ASN A 225 5.90 13.39 -14.44
N LEU A 226 4.64 12.97 -14.35
CA LEU A 226 3.64 13.19 -15.40
C LEU A 226 2.95 14.55 -15.26
N VAL A 227 2.89 15.10 -14.05
CA VAL A 227 2.28 16.40 -13.76
C VAL A 227 3.30 17.36 -13.14
N PRO A 228 3.17 18.68 -13.35
CA PRO A 228 4.08 19.67 -12.76
C PRO A 228 4.13 19.61 -11.22
N GLN A 229 5.30 19.86 -10.62
CA GLN A 229 5.49 19.75 -9.16
C GLN A 229 4.66 20.75 -8.34
N PHE A 230 4.27 21.90 -8.86
CA PHE A 230 3.39 22.82 -8.10
C PHE A 230 1.96 22.27 -7.95
N TYR A 231 1.57 21.33 -8.80
CA TYR A 231 0.34 20.56 -8.67
C TYR A 231 0.44 19.60 -7.46
N SER A 232 1.65 19.10 -7.14
CA SER A 232 1.89 18.21 -6.00
C SER A 232 1.93 18.90 -4.63
N LYS A 233 2.26 20.20 -4.58
CA LYS A 233 2.60 20.97 -3.35
C LYS A 233 1.45 21.29 -2.38
N LYS A 234 0.26 20.72 -2.54
CA LYS A 234 -0.90 21.03 -1.67
C LYS A 234 -1.24 20.00 -0.58
N ARG A 235 -0.48 18.92 -0.36
CA ARG A 235 -0.79 17.91 0.67
C ARG A 235 0.45 17.29 1.33
N PRO A 236 0.38 16.89 2.62
CA PRO A 236 1.53 16.48 3.44
C PRO A 236 2.23 15.21 2.93
N GLU A 237 3.53 15.11 3.22
CA GLU A 237 4.45 14.03 2.80
C GLU A 237 4.22 12.69 3.51
N VAL A 238 3.35 12.66 4.52
CA VAL A 238 3.04 11.48 5.33
C VAL A 238 1.53 11.27 5.29
N TRP A 239 1.12 10.11 4.79
CA TRP A 239 -0.28 9.70 4.74
C TRP A 239 -0.68 9.11 6.10
N PRO A 240 -1.85 9.44 6.66
CA PRO A 240 -2.38 8.83 7.88
C PRO A 240 -3.13 7.51 7.66
#